data_AF-A0AAN8M3H8-F1
#
_entry.id   AF-A0AAN8M3H8-F1
#
_cell.length_a   1.000
_cell.length_b   1.000
_cell.length_c   1.000
_cell.angle_alpha   90.00
_cell.angle_beta   90.00
_cell.angle_gamma   90.00
#
_symmetry.space_group_name_H-M   'P 1'
#
loop_
_entity.id
_entity.type
_entity.pdbx_description
1 polymer ?
#
loop_
_entity_poly.entity_id
_entity_poly.type
_entity_poly.pdbx_seq_one_letter_code
_entity_poly.pdbx_strand_id
1 'polypeptide(L)'
;MPPGRKTSSGTGNPLSVLIESKILDIHSLLCKCKLCSPTATDRDNDDDCFICRSQGSLICCDKCPRSFHQRCHLPNVDDSMLGDNRPWMCTLCVLRDSQSWHYPKQMTYQEALTCRISDHLLECHHLLLCLYHADEDKIFVTDPCINVRNYTSVIKTPIWLDRVVEKLQQNLYQSVQHFECDVLLIFTNCATFNRDNAEFRGMGERLKNLFEREFKSTFSIQLQHPTASNSQ
;
A
#
# COMPACT_ATOMS: atom_id res chain seq x y z
N MET A 1 -27.39 24.03 5.44
CA MET A 1 -28.03 22.70 5.41
C MET A 1 -28.55 22.43 4.00
N PRO A 2 -28.41 21.20 3.47
CA PRO A 2 -28.59 20.83 2.04
C PRO A 2 -30.05 20.41 1.76
N PRO A 3 -30.46 19.76 0.63
CA PRO A 3 -29.83 19.45 -0.67
C PRO A 3 -30.75 19.75 -1.90
N GLY A 4 -30.30 19.45 -3.14
CA GLY A 4 -31.22 19.29 -4.28
C GLY A 4 -30.57 19.20 -5.66
N ARG A 5 -30.01 18.03 -5.99
CA ARG A 5 -29.31 17.72 -7.26
C ARG A 5 -30.22 17.86 -8.50
N LYS A 6 -29.61 18.35 -9.58
CA LYS A 6 -30.15 18.42 -10.94
C LYS A 6 -30.47 17.02 -11.49
N THR A 7 -31.65 16.89 -12.08
CA THR A 7 -32.11 15.71 -12.82
C THR A 7 -31.43 15.65 -14.19
N SER A 8 -30.84 14.51 -14.55
CA SER A 8 -30.46 14.21 -15.93
C SER A 8 -31.60 13.49 -16.61
N SER A 9 -32.19 14.13 -17.62
CA SER A 9 -33.14 13.57 -18.56
C SER A 9 -32.50 12.41 -19.34
N GLY A 10 -32.83 11.17 -18.97
CA GLY A 10 -32.53 9.99 -19.76
C GLY A 10 -33.82 9.40 -20.28
N THR A 11 -34.05 9.48 -21.59
CA THR A 11 -35.11 8.75 -22.29
C THR A 11 -34.76 7.26 -22.29
N GLY A 12 -35.01 6.58 -21.18
CA GLY A 12 -34.92 5.12 -21.10
C GLY A 12 -36.20 4.50 -21.63
N ASN A 13 -36.08 3.56 -22.58
CA ASN A 13 -37.24 2.76 -22.98
C ASN A 13 -37.70 1.91 -21.79
N PRO A 14 -39.03 1.78 -21.56
CA PRO A 14 -39.56 0.91 -20.53
C PRO A 14 -39.05 -0.52 -20.70
N LEU A 15 -38.84 -1.22 -19.58
CA LEU A 15 -38.31 -2.58 -19.56
C LEU A 15 -39.12 -3.53 -20.45
N SER A 16 -40.44 -3.36 -20.48
CA SER A 16 -41.37 -4.12 -21.32
C SER A 16 -41.03 -4.01 -22.81
N VAL A 17 -40.68 -2.81 -23.29
CA VAL A 17 -40.34 -2.56 -24.70
C VAL A 17 -39.05 -3.27 -25.08
N LEU A 18 -38.08 -3.32 -24.16
CA LEU A 18 -36.79 -3.99 -24.38
C LEU A 18 -36.92 -5.52 -24.38
N ILE A 19 -37.84 -6.07 -23.59
CA ILE A 19 -38.18 -7.50 -23.57
C ILE A 19 -38.90 -7.89 -24.88
N GLU A 20 -39.89 -7.11 -25.29
CA GLU A 20 -40.63 -7.36 -26.55
C GLU A 20 -39.72 -7.25 -27.79
N SER A 21 -38.74 -6.34 -27.74
CA SER A 21 -37.74 -6.16 -28.81
C SER A 21 -36.64 -7.22 -28.81
N LYS A 22 -36.68 -8.20 -27.89
CA LYS A 22 -35.62 -9.21 -27.68
C LYS A 22 -34.22 -8.62 -27.48
N ILE A 23 -34.17 -7.41 -26.91
CA ILE A 23 -32.92 -6.77 -26.48
C ILE A 23 -32.55 -7.27 -25.08
N LEU A 24 -33.56 -7.53 -24.24
CA LEU A 24 -33.42 -8.17 -22.95
C LEU A 24 -34.12 -9.54 -22.97
N ASP A 25 -33.37 -10.58 -22.62
CA ASP A 25 -33.92 -11.92 -22.42
C ASP A 25 -34.19 -12.16 -20.94
N ILE A 26 -35.44 -12.51 -20.61
CA ILE A 26 -35.80 -12.89 -19.24
C ILE A 26 -35.40 -14.33 -19.02
N HIS A 27 -34.45 -14.54 -18.11
CA HIS A 27 -34.04 -15.87 -17.70
C HIS A 27 -34.88 -16.39 -16.53
N SER A 28 -35.03 -17.71 -16.45
CA SER A 28 -35.63 -18.38 -15.29
C SER A 28 -34.83 -18.13 -14.02
N LEU A 29 -35.49 -18.08 -12.86
CA LEU A 29 -34.83 -18.03 -11.56
C LEU A 29 -33.94 -19.25 -11.27
N LEU A 30 -34.11 -20.34 -12.04
CA LEU A 30 -33.28 -21.55 -11.97
C LEU A 30 -32.29 -21.64 -13.15
N CYS A 31 -32.08 -20.55 -13.89
CA CYS A 31 -31.18 -20.52 -15.03
C CYS A 31 -29.73 -20.77 -14.59
N LYS A 32 -29.06 -21.73 -15.24
CA LYS A 32 -27.67 -22.10 -14.95
C LYS A 32 -26.64 -21.37 -15.82
N CYS A 33 -27.04 -20.31 -16.52
CA CYS A 33 -26.09 -19.54 -17.32
C CYS A 33 -25.19 -18.69 -16.41
N LYS A 34 -23.99 -18.35 -16.89
CA LYS A 34 -22.98 -17.62 -16.11
C LYS A 34 -23.47 -16.27 -15.57
N LEU A 35 -24.42 -15.62 -16.26
CA LEU A 35 -25.00 -14.32 -15.87
C LEU A 35 -26.05 -14.43 -14.75
N CYS A 36 -26.62 -15.62 -14.51
CA CYS A 36 -27.72 -15.82 -13.55
C CYS A 36 -27.31 -16.66 -12.33
N SER A 37 -26.07 -17.14 -12.26
CA SER A 37 -25.56 -17.85 -11.08
C SER A 37 -25.18 -16.86 -9.98
N PRO A 38 -25.72 -16.97 -8.76
CA PRO A 38 -25.36 -16.09 -7.64
C PRO A 38 -23.99 -16.42 -7.01
N THR A 39 -23.19 -17.31 -7.61
CA THR A 39 -21.88 -17.73 -7.07
C THR A 39 -20.70 -16.87 -7.50
N ALA A 40 -20.93 -15.76 -8.19
CA ALA A 40 -19.89 -14.80 -8.54
C ALA A 40 -20.18 -13.47 -7.86
N THR A 41 -19.77 -13.33 -6.60
CA THR A 41 -19.16 -12.05 -6.21
C THR A 41 -17.78 -12.00 -6.84
N ASP A 42 -17.69 -12.01 -8.17
CA ASP A 42 -16.47 -11.69 -8.90
C ASP A 42 -16.26 -10.19 -8.72
N ARG A 43 -15.70 -9.81 -7.57
CA ARG A 43 -14.73 -8.74 -7.62
C ARG A 43 -13.50 -9.39 -8.24
N ASP A 44 -13.45 -9.42 -9.57
CA ASP A 44 -12.25 -9.86 -10.26
C ASP A 44 -11.07 -9.09 -9.68
N ASN A 45 -10.08 -9.84 -9.21
CA ASN A 45 -8.84 -9.25 -8.77
C ASN A 45 -8.08 -8.71 -9.99
N ASP A 46 -7.23 -7.71 -9.77
CA ASP A 46 -6.43 -7.07 -10.80
C ASP A 46 -5.52 -8.13 -11.47
N ASP A 47 -5.44 -8.12 -12.80
CA ASP A 47 -4.56 -9.03 -13.58
C ASP A 47 -3.07 -8.66 -13.46
N ASP A 48 -2.76 -7.51 -12.87
CA ASP A 48 -1.42 -7.01 -12.64
C ASP A 48 -1.10 -7.01 -11.14
N CYS A 49 0.15 -7.32 -10.80
CA CYS A 49 0.61 -7.19 -9.42
C CYS A 49 0.53 -5.73 -8.95
N PHE A 50 -0.06 -5.54 -7.77
CA PHE A 50 -0.18 -4.23 -7.12
C PHE A 50 1.17 -3.52 -6.93
N ILE A 51 2.26 -4.26 -6.75
CA ILE A 51 3.58 -3.68 -6.47
C ILE A 51 4.38 -3.43 -7.74
N CYS A 52 4.59 -4.44 -8.57
CA CYS A 52 5.49 -4.33 -9.74
C CYS A 52 4.78 -4.04 -11.06
N ARG A 53 3.44 -3.99 -11.08
CA ARG A 53 2.59 -3.71 -12.25
C ARG A 53 2.80 -4.69 -13.41
N SER A 54 3.25 -5.91 -13.12
CA SER A 54 3.39 -6.96 -14.13
C SER A 54 2.46 -8.13 -13.85
N GLN A 55 2.10 -8.82 -14.93
CA GLN A 55 1.34 -10.06 -14.92
C GLN A 55 2.19 -11.25 -14.46
N GLY A 56 1.57 -12.41 -14.25
CA GLY A 56 2.26 -13.67 -13.98
C GLY A 56 1.50 -14.53 -12.97
N SER A 57 2.25 -15.27 -12.15
CA SER A 57 1.66 -16.06 -11.05
C SER A 57 1.28 -15.13 -9.89
N LEU A 58 0.00 -14.79 -9.81
CA LEU A 58 -0.54 -13.84 -8.85
C LEU A 58 -1.36 -14.52 -7.75
N ILE A 59 -1.25 -13.96 -6.56
CA ILE A 59 -2.07 -14.28 -5.39
C ILE A 59 -3.11 -13.17 -5.23
N CYS A 60 -4.37 -13.57 -5.18
CA CYS A 60 -5.51 -12.70 -5.06
C CYS A 60 -5.90 -12.48 -3.60
N CYS A 61 -6.16 -11.24 -3.21
CA CYS A 61 -6.70 -10.93 -1.89
C CYS A 61 -8.22 -11.15 -1.87
N ASP A 62 -8.75 -11.92 -0.91
CA ASP A 62 -10.18 -12.20 -0.82
C ASP A 62 -11.03 -10.99 -0.35
N LYS A 63 -10.37 -9.92 0.12
CA LYS A 63 -11.03 -8.73 0.67
C LYS A 63 -10.97 -7.48 -0.23
N CYS A 64 -10.08 -7.46 -1.23
CA CYS A 64 -9.96 -6.32 -2.13
C CYS A 64 -9.46 -6.73 -3.51
N PRO A 65 -9.64 -5.91 -4.55
CA PRO A 65 -9.23 -6.27 -5.91
C PRO A 65 -7.73 -6.50 -6.10
N ARG A 66 -6.85 -6.15 -5.16
CA ARG A 66 -5.40 -6.25 -5.38
C ARG A 66 -4.91 -7.70 -5.53
N SER A 67 -3.96 -7.85 -6.44
CA SER A 67 -3.19 -9.08 -6.67
C SER A 67 -1.70 -8.86 -6.40
N PHE A 68 -0.97 -9.92 -6.01
CA PHE A 68 0.45 -9.83 -5.69
C PHE A 68 1.23 -11.05 -6.17
N HIS A 69 2.46 -10.88 -6.69
CA HIS A 69 3.39 -12.02 -6.72
C HIS A 69 3.83 -12.37 -5.28
N GLN A 70 4.15 -13.64 -5.03
CA GLN A 70 4.64 -14.14 -3.75
C GLN A 70 5.76 -13.29 -3.13
N ARG A 71 6.73 -12.89 -3.97
CA ARG A 71 7.90 -12.09 -3.57
C ARG A 71 7.71 -10.58 -3.65
N CYS A 72 6.55 -10.13 -4.12
CA CYS A 72 6.19 -8.71 -4.15
C CYS A 72 5.39 -8.29 -2.92
N HIS A 73 4.71 -9.23 -2.25
CA HIS A 73 4.01 -8.95 -1.00
C HIS A 73 4.97 -8.97 0.21
N LEU A 74 4.64 -8.24 1.27
CA LEU A 74 5.35 -8.26 2.55
C LEU A 74 4.39 -8.59 3.70
N PRO A 75 4.69 -9.60 4.53
CA PRO A 75 5.77 -10.57 4.34
C PRO A 75 5.56 -11.38 3.05
N ASN A 76 6.65 -11.95 2.50
CA ASN A 76 6.54 -12.82 1.33
C ASN A 76 5.54 -13.95 1.61
N VAL A 77 4.70 -14.27 0.64
CA VAL A 77 3.67 -15.29 0.79
C VAL A 77 4.24 -16.65 0.39
N ASP A 78 4.10 -17.64 1.27
CA ASP A 78 4.49 -19.03 1.04
C ASP A 78 3.26 -19.89 0.69
N ASP A 79 3.46 -20.97 -0.06
CA ASP A 79 2.38 -21.90 -0.46
C ASP A 79 1.62 -22.48 0.74
N SER A 80 2.30 -22.68 1.88
CA SER A 80 1.67 -23.13 3.13
C SER A 80 0.62 -22.16 3.66
N MET A 81 0.72 -20.86 3.35
CA MET A 81 -0.28 -19.86 3.73
C MET A 81 -1.53 -19.87 2.85
N LEU A 82 -1.48 -20.57 1.71
CA LEU A 82 -2.56 -20.65 0.73
C LEU A 82 -3.26 -22.03 0.72
N GLY A 83 -2.64 -23.06 1.30
CA GLY A 83 -3.03 -24.47 1.13
C GLY A 83 -4.32 -24.94 1.81
N ASP A 84 -4.97 -24.14 2.65
CA ASP A 84 -6.03 -24.61 3.55
C ASP A 84 -7.47 -24.20 3.12
N ASN A 85 -7.69 -23.71 1.89
CA ASN A 85 -8.97 -23.10 1.46
C ASN A 85 -9.47 -21.96 2.38
N ARG A 86 -8.59 -21.40 3.21
CA ARG A 86 -8.91 -20.25 4.07
C ARG A 86 -8.75 -18.96 3.28
N PRO A 87 -9.61 -17.95 3.52
CA PRO A 87 -9.46 -16.67 2.85
C PRO A 87 -8.13 -16.03 3.25
N TRP A 88 -7.35 -15.64 2.25
CA TRP A 88 -6.13 -14.88 2.41
C TRP A 88 -6.40 -13.39 2.25
N MET A 89 -5.83 -12.60 3.17
CA MET A 89 -5.98 -11.15 3.19
C MET A 89 -4.61 -10.50 3.09
N CYS A 90 -4.44 -9.58 2.15
CA CYS A 90 -3.19 -8.83 2.04
C CYS A 90 -2.96 -7.93 3.26
N THR A 91 -1.70 -7.57 3.52
CA THR A 91 -1.27 -6.72 4.63
C THR A 91 -2.09 -5.42 4.75
N LEU A 92 -2.46 -4.81 3.62
CA LEU A 92 -3.29 -3.60 3.60
C LEU A 92 -4.70 -3.85 4.14
N CYS A 93 -5.29 -5.01 3.83
CA CYS A 93 -6.62 -5.37 4.33
C CYS A 93 -6.58 -5.79 5.79
N VAL A 94 -5.57 -6.54 6.21
CA VAL A 94 -5.38 -6.95 7.61
C VAL A 94 -5.21 -5.72 8.50
N LEU A 95 -4.39 -4.75 8.09
CA LEU A 95 -4.15 -3.52 8.86
C LEU A 95 -5.42 -2.65 8.97
N ARG A 96 -6.13 -2.44 7.86
CA ARG A 96 -7.39 -1.67 7.89
C ARG A 96 -8.43 -2.31 8.80
N ASP A 97 -8.50 -3.64 8.77
CA ASP A 97 -9.43 -4.38 9.60
C ASP A 97 -9.05 -4.34 11.08
N SER A 98 -7.78 -4.48 11.43
CA SER A 98 -7.32 -4.41 12.83
C SER A 98 -7.65 -3.04 13.45
N GLN A 99 -7.48 -1.97 12.68
CA GLN A 99 -7.84 -0.61 13.08
C GLN A 99 -9.35 -0.41 13.27
N SER A 100 -10.21 -1.17 12.57
CA SER A 100 -11.67 -1.02 12.69
C SER A 100 -12.25 -1.59 13.99
N TRP A 101 -11.54 -2.52 14.65
CA TRP A 101 -11.98 -3.17 15.89
C TRP A 101 -11.32 -2.60 17.15
N HIS A 102 -10.19 -1.91 17.01
CA HIS A 102 -9.51 -1.25 18.11
C HIS A 102 -9.98 0.21 18.20
N TYR A 103 -10.47 0.64 19.36
CA TYR A 103 -10.58 2.07 19.64
C TYR A 103 -9.16 2.66 19.52
N PRO A 104 -8.87 3.55 18.55
CA PRO A 104 -7.50 3.96 18.32
C PRO A 104 -7.04 4.77 19.53
N LYS A 105 -6.16 4.16 20.33
CA LYS A 105 -5.37 4.91 21.30
C LYS A 105 -4.47 5.81 20.45
N GLN A 106 -4.87 7.07 20.30
CA GLN A 106 -4.05 8.05 19.62
C GLN A 106 -2.68 8.10 20.28
N MET A 107 -1.65 8.10 19.44
CA MET A 107 -0.27 8.02 19.88
C MET A 107 0.48 9.27 19.42
N THR A 108 1.47 9.70 20.18
CA THR A 108 2.41 10.73 19.74
C THR A 108 3.46 10.12 18.81
N TYR A 109 4.14 10.97 18.03
CA TYR A 109 5.24 10.49 17.18
C TYR A 109 6.33 9.80 18.01
N GLN A 110 6.67 10.37 19.17
CA GLN A 110 7.72 9.83 20.03
C GLN A 110 7.36 8.46 20.61
N GLU A 111 6.11 8.27 21.04
CA GLU A 111 5.65 6.96 21.52
C GLU A 111 5.74 5.91 20.42
N ALA A 112 5.34 6.24 19.17
CA ALA A 112 5.45 5.34 18.03
C ALA A 112 6.89 4.86 17.81
N LEU A 113 7.86 5.79 17.87
CA LEU A 113 9.28 5.48 17.71
C LEU A 113 9.81 4.54 18.80
N THR A 114 9.29 4.65 20.03
CA THR A 114 9.73 3.82 21.17
C THR A 114 9.14 2.41 21.17
N CYS A 115 8.11 2.14 20.37
CA CYS A 115 7.51 0.82 20.29
C CYS A 115 8.52 -0.25 19.84
N ARG A 116 8.38 -1.46 20.38
CA ARG A 116 9.14 -2.62 19.91
C ARG A 116 8.70 -2.98 18.51
N ILE A 117 9.67 -3.23 17.62
CA ILE A 117 9.33 -3.50 16.22
C ILE A 117 8.57 -4.82 16.05
N SER A 118 8.81 -5.80 16.93
CA SER A 118 8.12 -7.10 16.94
C SER A 118 6.61 -6.96 17.04
N ASP A 119 6.15 -5.93 17.74
CA ASP A 119 4.73 -5.70 18.02
C ASP A 119 4.05 -4.92 16.87
N HIS A 120 4.83 -4.38 15.94
CA HIS A 120 4.38 -3.51 14.85
C HIS A 120 4.92 -3.92 13.47
N LEU A 121 5.18 -5.22 13.27
CA LEU A 121 5.67 -5.73 11.99
C LEU A 121 4.66 -5.49 10.85
N LEU A 122 3.36 -5.56 11.13
CA LEU A 122 2.31 -5.36 10.12
C LEU A 122 2.34 -3.94 9.57
N GLU A 123 2.48 -2.95 10.45
CA GLU A 123 2.64 -1.53 10.15
C GLU A 123 3.92 -1.29 9.33
N CYS A 124 5.05 -1.86 9.75
CA CYS A 124 6.31 -1.71 9.03
C CYS A 124 6.25 -2.33 7.61
N HIS A 125 5.65 -3.52 7.47
CA HIS A 125 5.42 -4.13 6.15
C HIS A 125 4.49 -3.28 5.28
N HIS A 126 3.44 -2.71 5.85
CA HIS A 126 2.53 -1.82 5.13
C HIS A 126 3.27 -0.59 4.58
N LEU A 127 4.08 0.07 5.40
CA LEU A 127 4.86 1.24 5.00
C LEU A 127 5.85 0.92 3.87
N LEU A 128 6.51 -0.24 3.95
CA LEU A 128 7.39 -0.71 2.88
C LEU A 128 6.62 -0.98 1.59
N LEU A 129 5.46 -1.66 1.65
CA LEU A 129 4.62 -1.89 0.46
C LEU A 129 4.17 -0.59 -0.21
N CYS A 130 3.87 0.46 0.57
CA CYS A 130 3.56 1.79 0.04
C CYS A 130 4.76 2.39 -0.72
N LEU A 131 5.98 2.21 -0.21
CA LEU A 131 7.20 2.68 -0.88
C LEU A 131 7.51 1.88 -2.15
N TYR A 132 7.45 0.55 -2.11
CA TYR A 132 7.62 -0.29 -3.29
C TYR A 132 6.62 0.04 -4.40
N HIS A 133 5.37 0.29 -4.04
CA HIS A 133 4.33 0.66 -4.99
C HIS A 133 4.59 2.02 -5.67
N ALA A 134 5.18 2.97 -4.94
CA ALA A 134 5.42 4.32 -5.41
C ALA A 134 6.76 4.51 -6.15
N ASP A 135 7.72 3.60 -5.95
CA ASP A 135 8.99 3.57 -6.65
C ASP A 135 8.91 2.72 -7.93
N GLU A 136 8.10 3.18 -8.89
CA GLU A 136 7.79 2.45 -10.13
C GLU A 136 9.04 2.04 -10.92
N ASP A 137 10.03 2.94 -10.98
CA ASP A 137 11.31 2.73 -11.68
C ASP A 137 12.35 1.96 -10.84
N LYS A 138 12.00 1.56 -9.62
CA LYS A 138 12.85 0.79 -8.69
C LYS A 138 14.19 1.45 -8.39
N ILE A 139 14.20 2.79 -8.35
CA ILE A 139 15.41 3.61 -8.15
C ILE A 139 15.97 3.42 -6.73
N PHE A 140 15.09 3.27 -5.75
CA PHE A 140 15.42 3.15 -4.32
C PHE A 140 15.30 1.71 -3.81
N VAL A 141 14.82 0.79 -4.66
CA VAL A 141 14.63 -0.63 -4.33
C VAL A 141 15.94 -1.40 -4.26
N THR A 142 16.87 -1.19 -5.20
CA THR A 142 18.07 -2.03 -5.35
C THR A 142 19.33 -1.36 -4.79
N ASP A 143 20.40 -2.14 -4.57
CA ASP A 143 21.67 -1.62 -4.05
C ASP A 143 22.30 -0.57 -5.02
N PRO A 144 22.35 0.71 -4.61
CA PRO A 144 22.93 1.76 -5.44
C PRO A 144 24.45 1.57 -5.65
N CYS A 145 25.15 0.82 -4.80
CA CYS A 145 26.59 0.59 -4.94
C CYS A 145 26.93 -0.26 -6.17
N ILE A 146 25.97 -1.02 -6.68
CA ILE A 146 26.14 -1.84 -7.89
C ILE A 146 26.01 -0.97 -9.15
N ASN A 147 25.04 -0.05 -9.15
CA ASN A 147 24.60 0.65 -10.36
C ASN A 147 25.09 2.10 -10.45
N VAL A 148 25.56 2.70 -9.35
CA VAL A 148 25.94 4.11 -9.28
C VAL A 148 27.43 4.26 -9.04
N ARG A 149 28.12 4.86 -10.01
CA ARG A 149 29.57 5.11 -9.93
C ARG A 149 29.90 6.05 -8.77
N ASN A 150 30.95 5.71 -8.03
CA ASN A 150 31.49 6.49 -6.90
C ASN A 150 30.48 6.74 -5.76
N TYR A 151 29.42 5.94 -5.64
CA TYR A 151 28.41 6.12 -4.61
C TYR A 151 28.99 6.09 -3.19
N THR A 152 29.78 5.06 -2.89
CA THR A 152 30.43 4.86 -1.57
C THR A 152 31.56 5.86 -1.28
N SER A 153 32.06 6.56 -2.30
CA SER A 153 33.01 7.66 -2.12
C SER A 153 32.35 8.85 -1.43
N VAL A 154 31.05 9.08 -1.69
CA VAL A 154 30.26 10.16 -1.11
C VAL A 154 29.43 9.69 0.08
N ILE A 155 28.68 8.60 -0.07
CA ILE A 155 27.75 8.06 0.93
C ILE A 155 28.46 7.03 1.81
N LYS A 156 28.47 7.28 3.13
CA LYS A 156 29.19 6.44 4.10
C LYS A 156 28.36 5.31 4.68
N THR A 157 27.04 5.45 4.68
CA THR A 157 26.11 4.43 5.16
C THR A 157 25.07 4.16 4.08
N PRO A 158 25.39 3.37 3.05
CA PRO A 158 24.42 2.98 2.02
C PRO A 158 23.26 2.19 2.62
N ILE A 159 22.05 2.48 2.15
CA ILE A 159 20.80 1.80 2.51
C ILE A 159 19.83 1.95 1.33
N TRP A 160 18.98 0.95 1.13
CA TRP A 160 17.96 0.86 0.06
C TRP A 160 16.80 -0.01 0.55
N LEU A 161 15.65 -0.04 -0.15
CA LEU A 161 14.44 -0.69 0.38
C LEU A 161 14.62 -2.20 0.60
N ASP A 162 15.22 -2.95 -0.34
CA ASP A 162 15.49 -4.38 -0.14
C ASP A 162 16.38 -4.61 1.10
N ARG A 163 17.35 -3.73 1.38
CA ARG A 163 18.18 -3.83 2.59
C ARG A 163 17.38 -3.58 3.86
N VAL A 164 16.42 -2.66 3.85
CA VAL A 164 15.52 -2.44 4.99
C VAL A 164 14.64 -3.68 5.23
N VAL A 165 14.12 -4.28 4.17
CA VAL A 165 13.36 -5.55 4.26
C VAL A 165 14.22 -6.67 4.85
N GLU A 166 15.45 -6.84 4.36
CA GLU A 166 16.39 -7.83 4.89
C GLU A 166 16.66 -7.62 6.40
N LYS A 167 16.93 -6.38 6.81
CA LYS A 167 17.18 -6.04 8.21
C LYS A 167 15.95 -6.30 9.09
N LEU A 168 14.75 -6.03 8.58
CA LEU A 168 13.49 -6.32 9.26
C LEU A 168 13.29 -7.84 9.44
N GLN A 169 13.47 -8.63 8.39
CA GLN A 169 13.33 -10.09 8.41
C GLN A 169 14.38 -10.78 9.29
N GLN A 170 15.59 -10.22 9.37
CA GLN A 170 16.68 -10.71 10.21
C GLN A 170 16.56 -10.24 11.68
N ASN A 171 15.47 -9.55 12.05
CA ASN A 171 15.25 -8.99 13.39
C ASN A 171 16.39 -8.06 13.86
N LEU A 172 16.99 -7.31 12.94
CA LEU A 172 18.11 -6.41 13.24
C LEU A 172 17.64 -5.04 13.77
N TYR A 173 16.34 -4.80 13.79
CA TYR A 173 15.74 -3.64 14.42
C TYR A 173 15.16 -4.03 15.79
N GLN A 174 15.39 -3.20 16.81
CA GLN A 174 14.82 -3.41 18.14
C GLN A 174 13.54 -2.60 18.36
N SER A 175 13.45 -1.44 17.72
CA SER A 175 12.35 -0.48 17.86
C SER A 175 11.96 0.08 16.51
N VAL A 176 10.74 0.63 16.43
CA VAL A 176 10.24 1.34 15.24
C VAL A 176 11.16 2.48 14.85
N GLN A 177 11.80 3.16 15.82
CA GLN A 177 12.80 4.20 15.55
C GLN A 177 13.95 3.72 14.67
N HIS A 178 14.52 2.54 14.93
CA HIS A 178 15.65 2.05 14.14
C HIS A 178 15.25 1.76 12.68
N PHE A 179 14.03 1.26 12.46
CA PHE A 179 13.46 1.06 11.14
C PHE A 179 13.20 2.39 10.42
N GLU A 180 12.56 3.34 11.12
CA GLU A 180 12.25 4.67 10.57
C GLU A 180 13.51 5.44 10.17
N CYS A 181 14.55 5.40 11.00
CA CYS A 181 15.83 6.05 10.72
C CYS A 181 16.48 5.51 9.45
N ASP A 182 16.46 4.19 9.23
CA ASP A 182 17.00 3.58 8.02
C ASP A 182 16.19 3.95 6.77
N VAL A 183 14.86 3.99 6.87
CA VAL A 183 14.02 4.42 5.74
C VAL A 183 14.27 5.88 5.39
N LEU A 184 14.32 6.78 6.37
CA LEU A 184 14.64 8.20 6.13
C LEU A 184 16.08 8.41 5.66
N LEU A 185 17.00 7.53 6.04
CA LEU A 185 18.39 7.57 5.57
C LEU A 185 18.49 7.29 4.06
N ILE A 186 17.60 6.48 3.47
CA ILE A 186 17.54 6.28 2.00
C ILE A 186 17.40 7.65 1.30
N PHE A 187 16.44 8.46 1.75
CA PHE A 187 16.15 9.76 1.13
C PHE A 187 17.20 10.82 1.48
N THR A 188 17.77 10.77 2.68
CA THR A 188 18.90 11.63 3.08
C THR A 188 20.14 11.36 2.23
N ASN A 189 20.45 10.08 1.96
CA ASN A 189 21.52 9.69 1.07
C ASN A 189 21.26 10.15 -0.37
N CYS A 190 20.02 10.01 -0.85
CA CYS A 190 19.63 10.53 -2.16
C CYS A 190 19.90 12.03 -2.28
N ALA A 191 19.44 12.83 -1.32
CA ALA A 191 19.67 14.28 -1.31
C ALA A 191 21.17 14.62 -1.23
N THR A 192 21.94 13.85 -0.45
CA THR A 192 23.38 14.06 -0.25
C THR A 192 24.20 13.73 -1.49
N PHE A 193 23.87 12.65 -2.20
CA PHE A 193 24.56 12.24 -3.42
C PHE A 193 24.18 13.11 -4.61
N ASN A 194 22.89 13.43 -4.75
CA ASN A 194 22.32 14.12 -5.92
C ASN A 194 22.27 15.65 -5.75
N ARG A 195 23.29 16.29 -5.16
CA ARG A 195 23.29 17.75 -4.87
C ARG A 195 23.03 18.63 -6.09
N ASP A 196 23.51 18.21 -7.25
CA ASP A 196 23.37 18.95 -8.52
C ASP A 196 22.30 18.34 -9.45
N ASN A 197 21.58 17.31 -9.00
CA ASN A 197 20.53 16.65 -9.78
C ASN A 197 19.15 16.82 -9.12
N ALA A 198 18.39 17.83 -9.55
CA ALA A 198 17.10 18.18 -8.97
C ALA A 198 16.02 17.11 -9.18
N GLU A 199 16.12 16.33 -10.26
CA GLU A 199 15.15 15.27 -10.59
C GLU A 199 15.19 14.14 -9.56
N PHE A 200 16.37 13.55 -9.32
CA PHE A 200 16.51 12.48 -8.31
C PHE A 200 16.20 12.97 -6.89
N ARG A 201 16.58 14.22 -6.55
CA ARG A 201 16.17 14.81 -5.27
C ARG A 201 14.66 14.92 -5.15
N GLY A 202 13.98 15.35 -6.22
CA GLY A 202 12.53 15.42 -6.28
C GLY A 202 11.89 14.04 -6.07
N MET A 203 12.43 12.99 -6.70
CA MET A 203 11.96 11.61 -6.50
C MET A 203 12.11 11.15 -5.04
N GLY A 204 13.29 11.35 -4.44
CA GLY A 204 13.53 11.00 -3.04
C GLY A 204 12.63 11.77 -2.08
N GLU A 205 12.43 13.07 -2.33
CA GLU A 205 11.54 13.91 -1.51
C GLU A 205 10.07 13.48 -1.60
N ARG A 206 9.59 13.06 -2.78
CA ARG A 206 8.22 12.51 -2.91
C ARG A 206 8.03 11.25 -2.06
N LEU A 207 8.98 10.31 -2.12
CA LEU A 207 8.90 9.07 -1.35
C LEU A 207 9.05 9.31 0.15
N LYS A 208 9.91 10.26 0.56
CA LYS A 208 10.01 10.71 1.95
C LYS A 208 8.67 11.24 2.47
N ASN A 209 8.04 12.15 1.74
CA ASN A 209 6.74 12.72 2.13
C ASN A 209 5.63 11.67 2.16
N LEU A 210 5.63 10.71 1.23
CA LEU A 210 4.75 9.56 1.26
C LEU A 210 4.96 8.77 2.55
N PHE A 211 6.19 8.37 2.85
CA PHE A 211 6.50 7.59 4.05
C PHE A 211 6.06 8.30 5.33
N GLU A 212 6.39 9.59 5.49
CA GLU A 212 6.01 10.35 6.70
C GLU A 212 4.49 10.47 6.87
N ARG A 213 3.76 10.63 5.76
CA ARG A 213 2.28 10.66 5.78
C ARG A 213 1.71 9.31 6.17
N GLU A 214 2.15 8.23 5.52
CA GLU A 214 1.65 6.89 5.80
C GLU A 214 2.06 6.43 7.21
N PHE A 215 3.24 6.82 7.71
CA PHE A 215 3.68 6.53 9.07
C PHE A 215 2.72 7.14 10.09
N LYS A 216 2.38 8.42 9.94
CA LYS A 216 1.40 9.10 10.80
C LYS A 216 0.03 8.43 10.75
N SER A 217 -0.44 8.08 9.55
CA SER A 217 -1.73 7.41 9.37
C SER A 217 -1.74 6.01 10.01
N THR A 218 -0.71 5.22 9.74
CA THR A 218 -0.57 3.82 10.17
C THR A 218 -0.52 3.71 11.70
N PHE A 219 0.23 4.60 12.36
CA PHE A 219 0.36 4.65 13.81
C PHE A 219 -0.68 5.56 14.49
N SER A 220 -1.68 6.07 13.76
CA SER A 220 -2.74 6.95 14.29
C SER A 220 -2.20 8.15 15.07
N ILE A 221 -1.17 8.81 14.54
CA ILE A 221 -0.47 9.90 15.22
C ILE A 221 -1.27 11.20 15.11
N GLN A 222 -1.46 11.90 16.24
CA GLN A 222 -2.09 13.22 16.25
C GLN A 222 -1.29 14.22 15.40
N LEU A 223 -1.95 14.84 14.42
CA LEU A 223 -1.44 16.05 13.81
C LEU A 223 -1.60 17.18 14.82
N GLN A 224 -0.49 17.68 15.38
CA GLN A 224 -0.53 18.90 16.18
C GLN A 224 -1.09 20.01 15.30
N HIS A 225 -2.29 20.52 15.63
CA HIS A 225 -2.74 21.79 15.09
C HIS A 225 -1.72 22.85 15.50
N PRO A 226 -1.27 23.73 14.58
CA PRO A 226 -0.48 24.88 14.98
C PRO A 226 -1.33 25.70 15.95
N THR A 227 -0.92 25.74 17.22
CA THR A 227 -1.49 26.71 18.16
C THR A 227 -1.18 28.09 17.61
N ALA A 228 -2.23 28.85 17.28
CA ALA A 228 -2.09 30.25 16.96
C ALA A 228 -1.20 30.89 18.03
N SER A 229 -0.06 31.41 17.60
CA SER A 229 0.83 32.21 18.41
C SER A 229 0.03 33.34 19.04
N ASN A 230 -0.15 33.28 20.35
CA ASN A 230 -0.58 34.42 21.14
C ASN A 230 0.50 35.50 21.02
N SER A 231 0.26 36.46 20.13
CA SER A 231 0.89 37.77 20.17
C SER A 231 0.48 38.47 21.47
N GLN A 232 1.43 38.59 22.39
CA GLN A 232 1.47 39.67 23.37
C GLN A 232 2.21 40.87 22.77
#